data_AF-A0A7S2U5A6-F1
#
_entry.id   AF-A0A7S2U5A6-F1
#
_cell.length_a   1.000
_cell.length_b   1.000
_cell.length_c   1.000
_cell.angle_alpha   90.00
_cell.angle_beta   90.00
_cell.angle_gamma   90.00
#
_symmetry.space_group_name_H-M   'P 1'
#
loop_
_entity.id
_entity.type
_entity.pdbx_description
1 polymer ?
#
loop_
_entity_poly.entity_id
_entity_poly.type
_entity_poly.pdbx_seq_one_letter_code
_entity_poly.pdbx_strand_id
1 'polypeptide(L)'
;VDMAYAASAPMGFYSQTVNQDDYYNLITHVAEKSSAGCVQAVRSTLVHDLYPMFSRIKSPSDIAAVASRLNICPESVPAYIADGSTFYDEIMMVVGYMFANYNMANYPPDESTSLFRACRIFQNSTLDPSARLS
;
A
#
# COMPACT_ATOMS: atom_id res chain seq x y z
N VAL A 1 35.89 18.36 11.11
CA VAL A 1 35.12 17.13 10.83
C VAL A 1 35.78 16.54 9.62
N ASP A 2 36.55 15.47 9.80
CA ASP A 2 37.49 15.04 8.75
C ASP A 2 36.88 13.96 7.85
N MET A 3 35.86 13.21 8.32
CA MET A 3 35.00 12.34 7.51
C MET A 3 33.64 12.13 8.18
N ALA A 4 32.60 11.82 7.39
CA ALA A 4 31.28 11.39 7.84
C ALA A 4 30.84 10.14 7.07
N TYR A 5 30.21 9.18 7.76
CA TYR A 5 29.56 8.02 7.15
C TYR A 5 28.05 8.18 7.23
N ALA A 6 27.38 8.13 6.07
CA ALA A 6 25.95 8.30 5.95
C ALA A 6 25.33 7.09 5.23
N ALA A 7 24.90 6.09 5.99
CA ALA A 7 24.17 4.95 5.45
C ALA A 7 22.71 5.34 5.14
N SER A 8 22.23 4.97 3.95
CA SER A 8 20.84 5.18 3.51
C SER A 8 20.34 6.63 3.56
N ALA A 9 21.23 7.62 3.36
CA ALA A 9 20.85 9.03 3.31
C ALA A 9 20.22 9.39 1.94
N PRO A 10 18.92 9.75 1.87
CA PRO A 10 18.21 9.95 0.61
C PRO A 10 18.41 11.38 0.06
N MET A 11 19.66 11.85 0.01
CA MET A 11 19.98 13.25 -0.32
C MET A 11 19.44 13.68 -1.69
N GLY A 12 19.41 12.77 -2.67
CA GLY A 12 18.88 13.02 -4.01
C GLY A 12 17.37 13.35 -4.03
N PHE A 13 16.59 12.77 -3.12
CA PHE A 13 15.17 13.09 -2.97
C PHE A 13 14.96 14.49 -2.40
N TYR A 14 15.76 14.87 -1.39
CA TYR A 14 15.70 16.22 -0.82
C TYR A 14 16.19 17.30 -1.78
N SER A 15 17.20 17.00 -2.60
CA SER A 15 17.66 17.90 -3.66
C SER A 15 16.79 17.88 -4.91
N GLN A 16 15.74 17.05 -4.96
CA GLN A 16 14.82 16.90 -6.10
C GLN A 16 15.54 16.56 -7.42
N THR A 17 16.64 15.81 -7.34
CA THR A 17 17.45 15.42 -8.51
C THR A 17 17.14 14.01 -9.00
N VAL A 18 16.13 13.35 -8.42
CA VAL A 18 15.64 12.02 -8.77
C VAL A 18 14.15 12.11 -9.06
N ASN A 19 13.59 11.13 -9.77
CA ASN A 19 12.15 11.11 -10.03
C ASN A 19 11.41 10.76 -8.73
N GLN A 20 10.31 11.47 -8.46
CA GLN A 20 9.43 11.21 -7.33
C GLN A 20 8.94 9.75 -7.26
N ASP A 21 8.81 9.09 -8.42
CA ASP A 21 8.33 7.71 -8.52
C ASP A 21 9.42 6.67 -8.23
N ASP A 22 10.71 7.06 -8.22
CA ASP A 22 11.83 6.12 -8.08
C ASP A 22 11.75 5.31 -6.78
N TYR A 23 11.25 5.93 -5.70
CA TYR A 23 11.08 5.26 -4.41
C TYR A 23 10.06 4.12 -4.48
N TYR A 24 8.87 4.39 -5.02
CA TYR A 24 7.81 3.39 -5.12
C TYR A 24 8.08 2.36 -6.23
N ASN A 25 8.82 2.73 -7.27
CA ASN A 25 9.35 1.78 -8.26
C ASN A 25 10.30 0.77 -7.61
N LEU A 26 11.20 1.23 -6.72
CA LEU A 26 12.07 0.33 -5.96
C LEU A 26 11.26 -0.60 -5.05
N ILE A 27 10.29 -0.08 -4.30
CA ILE A 27 9.43 -0.90 -3.43
C ILE A 27 8.70 -1.98 -4.25
N THR A 28 8.14 -1.60 -5.39
CA THR A 28 7.46 -2.50 -6.32
C THR A 28 8.39 -3.61 -6.79
N HIS A 29 9.63 -3.25 -7.18
CA HIS A 29 10.64 -4.21 -7.59
C HIS A 29 11.02 -5.19 -6.47
N VAL A 30 11.22 -4.70 -5.25
CA VAL A 30 11.58 -5.55 -4.10
C VAL A 30 10.43 -6.47 -3.72
N ALA A 31 9.17 -6.01 -3.76
CA ALA A 31 8.00 -6.85 -3.52
C ALA A 31 7.92 -8.02 -4.52
N GLU A 32 8.14 -7.74 -5.81
CA GLU A 32 8.16 -8.78 -6.85
C GLU A 32 9.29 -9.79 -6.65
N LYS A 33 10.47 -9.30 -6.24
CA LYS A 33 11.62 -10.15 -5.92
C LYS A 33 11.38 -10.98 -4.66
N SER A 34 10.66 -10.43 -3.69
CA SER A 34 10.34 -11.12 -2.43
C SER A 34 9.34 -12.25 -2.68
N SER A 35 8.33 -12.04 -3.51
CA SER A 35 7.38 -13.08 -3.92
C SER A 35 6.91 -12.81 -5.35
N ALA A 36 7.26 -13.69 -6.28
CA ALA A 36 6.91 -13.55 -7.69
C ALA A 36 5.38 -13.48 -7.88
N GLY A 37 4.92 -12.51 -8.67
CA GLY A 37 3.51 -12.21 -8.92
C GLY A 37 2.86 -11.31 -7.86
N CYS A 38 3.60 -10.85 -6.85
CA CYS A 38 3.05 -9.99 -5.79
C CYS A 38 2.49 -8.69 -6.36
N VAL A 39 3.22 -8.04 -7.27
CA VAL A 39 2.81 -6.75 -7.85
C VAL A 39 1.49 -6.88 -8.59
N GLN A 40 1.33 -7.95 -9.38
CA GLN A 40 0.09 -8.20 -10.10
C GLN A 40 -1.08 -8.49 -9.16
N ALA A 41 -0.85 -9.24 -8.08
CA ALA A 41 -1.89 -9.56 -7.10
C ALA A 41 -2.39 -8.31 -6.34
N VAL A 42 -1.46 -7.44 -5.91
CA VAL A 42 -1.79 -6.15 -5.28
C VAL A 42 -2.55 -5.26 -6.26
N ARG A 43 -2.03 -5.09 -7.48
CA ARG A 43 -2.68 -4.27 -8.51
C ARG A 43 -4.08 -4.77 -8.83
N SER A 44 -4.26 -6.07 -9.00
CA SER A 44 -5.57 -6.65 -9.28
C SER A 44 -6.56 -6.40 -8.16
N THR A 45 -6.13 -6.60 -6.92
CA THR A 45 -6.98 -6.38 -5.74
C THR A 45 -7.42 -4.91 -5.66
N LEU A 46 -6.50 -3.96 -5.79
CA LEU A 46 -6.83 -2.53 -5.64
C LEU A 46 -7.65 -1.99 -6.83
N VAL A 47 -7.22 -2.29 -8.06
CA VAL A 47 -7.77 -1.66 -9.27
C VAL A 47 -8.99 -2.41 -9.82
N HIS A 48 -8.99 -3.75 -9.80
CA HIS A 48 -10.07 -4.52 -10.41
C HIS A 48 -11.13 -4.91 -9.38
N ASP A 49 -10.70 -5.37 -8.20
CA ASP A 49 -11.63 -5.93 -7.23
C ASP A 49 -12.26 -4.83 -6.33
N LEU A 50 -11.44 -3.90 -5.83
CA LEU A 50 -11.91 -2.92 -4.85
C LEU A 50 -12.41 -1.61 -5.46
N TYR A 51 -11.79 -1.09 -6.52
CA TYR A 51 -12.22 0.17 -7.17
C TYR A 51 -13.74 0.25 -7.49
N PRO A 52 -14.41 -0.81 -7.98
CA PRO A 52 -15.85 -0.78 -8.23
C PRO A 52 -16.69 -0.47 -6.99
N MET A 53 -16.21 -0.79 -5.78
CA MET A 53 -16.87 -0.44 -4.53
C MET A 53 -16.82 1.07 -4.25
N PHE A 54 -15.66 1.69 -4.44
CA PHE A 54 -15.48 3.13 -4.20
C PHE A 54 -16.26 3.99 -5.20
N SER A 55 -16.29 3.60 -6.48
CA SER A 55 -17.04 4.33 -7.53
C SER A 55 -18.55 4.42 -7.29
N ARG A 56 -19.09 3.56 -6.41
CA ARG A 56 -20.52 3.54 -6.03
C ARG A 56 -20.85 4.45 -4.85
N ILE A 57 -19.87 5.03 -4.17
CA ILE A 57 -20.09 5.95 -3.04
C ILE A 57 -20.79 7.21 -3.56
N LYS A 58 -21.96 7.53 -2.98
CA LYS A 58 -22.73 8.76 -3.27
C LYS A 58 -23.09 9.56 -2.02
N SER A 59 -22.89 8.99 -0.84
CA SER A 59 -23.29 9.57 0.44
C SER A 59 -22.31 9.21 1.56
N PRO A 60 -22.32 9.96 2.67
CA PRO A 60 -21.54 9.61 3.86
C PRO A 60 -21.87 8.22 4.45
N SER A 61 -23.13 7.77 4.34
CA SER A 61 -23.51 6.42 4.74
C SER A 61 -22.84 5.34 3.90
N ASP A 62 -22.59 5.59 2.60
CA ASP A 62 -21.85 4.67 1.75
C ASP A 62 -20.39 4.59 2.17
N ILE A 63 -19.78 5.71 2.58
CA ILE A 63 -18.41 5.75 3.10
C ILE A 63 -18.30 4.87 4.35
N ALA A 64 -19.22 5.03 5.30
CA ALA A 64 -19.24 4.21 6.52
C ALA A 64 -19.42 2.71 6.22
N ALA A 65 -20.26 2.36 5.24
CA ALA A 65 -20.47 0.98 4.82
C ALA A 65 -19.22 0.39 4.15
N VAL A 66 -18.55 1.16 3.29
CA VAL A 66 -17.29 0.75 2.64
C VAL A 66 -16.17 0.62 3.67
N ALA A 67 -16.03 1.57 4.58
CA ALA A 67 -15.05 1.52 5.68
C ALA A 67 -15.24 0.24 6.51
N SER A 68 -16.47 -0.04 6.95
CA SER A 68 -16.77 -1.25 7.71
C SER A 68 -16.41 -2.53 6.95
N ARG A 69 -16.68 -2.58 5.64
CA ARG A 69 -16.34 -3.73 4.79
C ARG A 69 -14.82 -3.92 4.66
N LEU A 70 -14.05 -2.84 4.70
CA LEU A 70 -12.60 -2.86 4.70
C LEU A 70 -11.99 -3.07 6.10
N ASN A 71 -12.80 -3.39 7.11
CA ASN A 71 -12.40 -3.46 8.52
C ASN A 71 -11.79 -2.15 9.05
N ILE A 72 -12.21 -1.01 8.50
CA ILE A 72 -11.86 0.32 8.98
C ILE A 72 -13.00 0.80 9.88
N CYS A 73 -12.65 1.25 11.07
CA CYS A 73 -13.56 1.90 12.00
C CYS A 73 -14.23 3.12 11.33
N PRO A 74 -15.55 3.14 11.08
CA PRO A 74 -16.20 4.23 10.36
C PRO A 74 -15.99 5.61 11.01
N GLU A 75 -15.89 5.65 12.34
CA GLU A 75 -15.61 6.84 13.14
C GLU A 75 -14.17 7.35 13.00
N SER A 76 -13.27 6.52 12.49
CA SER A 76 -11.86 6.90 12.23
C SER A 76 -11.65 7.50 10.85
N VAL A 77 -12.65 7.43 9.96
CA VAL A 77 -12.57 8.00 8.62
C VAL A 77 -12.54 9.53 8.73
N PRO A 78 -11.47 10.21 8.26
CA PRO A 78 -11.36 11.66 8.35
C PRO A 78 -12.49 12.39 7.62
N ALA A 79 -12.95 13.51 8.21
CA ALA A 79 -14.07 14.29 7.66
C ALA A 79 -13.82 14.87 6.26
N TYR A 80 -12.56 14.97 5.82
CA TYR A 80 -12.23 15.44 4.45
C TYR A 80 -12.52 14.38 3.38
N ILE A 81 -12.65 13.10 3.76
CA ILE A 81 -13.03 12.02 2.85
C ILE A 81 -14.54 12.11 2.63
N ALA A 82 -14.93 12.89 1.62
CA ALA A 82 -16.34 13.16 1.31
C ALA A 82 -16.86 12.36 0.10
N ASP A 83 -15.97 11.73 -0.65
CA ASP A 83 -16.30 10.99 -1.88
C ASP A 83 -15.42 9.74 -2.04
N GLY A 84 -15.85 8.86 -2.95
CA GLY A 84 -15.18 7.59 -3.19
C GLY A 84 -13.80 7.71 -3.83
N SER A 85 -13.53 8.77 -4.61
CA SER A 85 -12.19 9.01 -5.17
C SER A 85 -11.19 9.32 -4.07
N THR A 86 -11.53 10.26 -3.19
CA THR A 86 -10.70 10.62 -2.05
C THR A 86 -10.47 9.41 -1.15
N PHE A 87 -11.52 8.62 -0.89
CA PHE A 87 -11.35 7.41 -0.07
C PHE A 87 -10.44 6.38 -0.74
N TYR A 88 -10.59 6.16 -2.05
CA TYR A 88 -9.74 5.24 -2.80
C TYR A 88 -8.28 5.68 -2.80
N ASP A 89 -8.01 6.96 -3.02
CA ASP A 89 -6.65 7.52 -3.03
C ASP A 89 -5.97 7.36 -1.66
N GLU A 90 -6.71 7.54 -0.57
CA GLU A 90 -6.21 7.29 0.79
C GLU A 90 -5.89 5.82 1.03
N ILE A 91 -6.73 4.90 0.55
CA ILE A 91 -6.44 3.45 0.63
C ILE A 91 -5.20 3.09 -0.19
N MET A 92 -5.02 3.67 -1.38
CA MET A 92 -3.81 3.50 -2.18
C MET A 92 -2.57 4.01 -1.44
N MET A 93 -2.68 5.16 -0.75
CA MET A 93 -1.60 5.72 0.07
C MET A 93 -1.26 4.81 1.24
N VAL A 94 -2.26 4.33 2.00
CA VAL A 94 -2.07 3.42 3.13
C VAL A 94 -1.35 2.14 2.68
N VAL A 95 -1.79 1.53 1.59
CA VAL A 95 -1.15 0.31 1.05
C VAL A 95 0.28 0.61 0.59
N GLY A 96 0.51 1.72 -0.12
CA GLY A 96 1.84 2.14 -0.52
C GLY A 96 2.79 2.33 0.67
N TYR A 97 2.31 2.98 1.74
CA TYR A 97 3.06 3.19 2.97
C TYR A 97 3.35 1.88 3.73
N MET A 98 2.39 0.95 3.78
CA MET A 98 2.60 -0.38 4.37
C MET A 98 3.71 -1.15 3.65
N PHE A 99 3.68 -1.20 2.32
CA PHE A 99 4.72 -1.86 1.53
C PHE A 99 6.08 -1.15 1.66
N ALA A 100 6.10 0.18 1.76
CA ALA A 100 7.31 0.93 2.05
C ALA A 100 7.93 0.51 3.39
N ASN A 101 7.12 0.41 4.45
CA ASN A 101 7.56 -0.05 5.77
C ASN A 101 8.06 -1.49 5.76
N TYR A 102 7.33 -2.40 5.12
CA TYR A 102 7.75 -3.79 4.99
C TYR A 102 9.06 -3.93 4.23
N ASN A 103 9.25 -3.13 3.18
CA ASN A 103 10.50 -3.07 2.42
C ASN A 103 11.67 -2.57 3.27
N MET A 104 11.47 -1.51 4.07
CA MET A 104 12.52 -0.99 4.98
C MET A 104 12.95 -2.00 6.05
N ALA A 105 12.08 -2.94 6.42
CA ALA A 105 12.35 -3.99 7.41
C ALA A 105 12.67 -5.36 6.78
N ASN A 106 12.94 -5.44 5.48
CA ASN A 106 13.09 -6.70 4.75
C ASN A 106 14.48 -7.35 4.92
N TYR A 107 14.85 -7.73 6.15
CA TYR A 107 16.19 -8.26 6.48
C TYR A 107 16.15 -9.44 7.49
N PRO A 108 16.77 -10.59 7.18
CA PRO A 108 17.19 -11.00 5.83
C PRO A 108 15.95 -11.18 4.93
N PRO A 109 16.04 -10.94 3.61
CA PRO A 109 14.93 -11.16 2.71
C PRO A 109 14.60 -12.65 2.60
N ASP A 110 13.56 -13.09 3.31
CA ASP A 110 13.08 -14.47 3.28
C ASP A 110 11.56 -14.56 3.58
N GLU A 111 11.05 -15.78 3.64
CA GLU A 111 9.62 -16.06 3.85
C GLU A 111 9.10 -15.66 5.24
N SER A 112 9.99 -15.37 6.19
CA SER A 112 9.61 -14.94 7.53
C SER A 112 9.26 -13.45 7.60
N THR A 113 9.69 -12.66 6.61
CA THR A 113 9.50 -11.20 6.56
C THR A 113 8.05 -10.79 6.37
N SER A 114 7.69 -9.62 6.90
CA SER A 114 6.35 -9.05 6.72
C SER A 114 6.03 -8.76 5.25
N LEU A 115 7.04 -8.39 4.45
CA LEU A 115 6.86 -8.14 3.02
C LEU A 115 6.42 -9.41 2.29
N PHE A 116 7.11 -10.53 2.53
CA PHE A 116 6.73 -11.81 1.95
C PHE A 116 5.31 -12.20 2.35
N ARG A 117 4.98 -12.13 3.65
CA ARG A 117 3.64 -12.47 4.15
C ARG A 117 2.55 -11.60 3.55
N ALA A 118 2.76 -10.29 3.45
CA ALA A 118 1.83 -9.38 2.80
C ALA A 118 1.59 -9.79 1.34
N CYS A 119 2.66 -10.09 0.59
CA CYS A 119 2.52 -10.62 -0.77
C CYS A 119 1.70 -11.92 -0.82
N ARG A 120 1.91 -12.86 0.12
CA ARG A 120 1.15 -14.11 0.19
C ARG A 120 -0.35 -13.88 0.49
N ILE A 121 -0.68 -12.88 1.31
CA ILE A 121 -2.07 -12.50 1.58
C ILE A 121 -2.74 -12.00 0.29
N PHE A 122 -2.11 -11.07 -0.43
CA PHE A 122 -2.66 -10.56 -1.69
C PHE A 122 -2.77 -11.63 -2.78
N GLN A 123 -1.85 -12.59 -2.80
CA GLN A 123 -1.86 -13.72 -3.73
C GLN A 123 -2.89 -14.80 -3.38
N ASN A 124 -3.50 -14.74 -2.19
CA ASN A 124 -4.44 -15.75 -1.76
C ASN A 124 -5.83 -15.51 -2.39
N SER A 125 -6.13 -16.31 -3.41
CA SER A 125 -7.41 -16.24 -4.14
C SER A 125 -8.62 -16.71 -3.34
N THR A 126 -8.43 -17.37 -2.18
CA THR A 126 -9.55 -17.78 -1.31
C THR A 126 -10.03 -16.66 -0.40
N LEU A 127 -9.24 -15.61 -0.21
CA LEU A 127 -9.63 -14.42 0.55
C LEU A 127 -10.48 -13.48 -0.31
N ASP A 128 -11.51 -12.91 0.30
CA ASP A 128 -12.23 -11.77 -0.26
C ASP A 128 -11.24 -10.60 -0.45
N PRO A 129 -11.35 -9.80 -1.53
CA PRO A 129 -10.48 -8.66 -1.78
C PRO A 129 -10.36 -7.69 -0.60
N SER A 130 -11.43 -7.48 0.18
CA SER A 130 -11.39 -6.63 1.37
C SER A 130 -10.56 -7.23 2.51
N ALA A 131 -10.57 -8.56 2.66
CA ALA A 131 -9.78 -9.28 3.65
C ALA A 131 -8.28 -9.36 3.28
N ARG A 132 -7.89 -8.96 2.06
CA ARG A 132 -6.48 -8.85 1.68
C ARG A 132 -5.83 -7.54 2.16
N LEU A 133 -6.64 -6.58 2.62
CA LEU A 133 -6.19 -5.30 3.19
C LEU A 133 -6.02 -5.34 4.71
N SER A 134 -6.47 -6.42 5.37
CA SER A 134 -6.37 -6.66 6.81
C SER A 134 -5.22 -7.60 7.16
#